data_AF-A0A7S1A177-F1
#
_entry.id   AF-A0A7S1A177-F1
#
_cell.length_a   1.000
_cell.length_b   1.000
_cell.length_c   1.000
_cell.angle_alpha   90.00
_cell.angle_beta   90.00
_cell.angle_gamma   90.00
#
_symmetry.space_group_name_H-M   'P 1'
#
loop_
_entity.id
_entity.type
_entity.pdbx_description
1 polymer ?
#
loop_
_entity_poly.entity_id
_entity_poly.type
_entity_poly.pdbx_seq_one_letter_code
_entity_poly.pdbx_strand_id
1 'polypeptide(L)'
;VSLALTPIVVSLVLPPGLKKTPKAPSAAREKLVHMGPVTHEEKIFGVVIIGMVGLWAGASTVEIPPVVTALSGLAVLFLTGVLRWEDCAANKEAWGTYVSFSCLVGMASMLNKLGVVKWIATSITSVITGASLSTIPAFFVILVLYWLLHYVFASQVAHVSSLYQPFLLMMLQVGVPDVPAVFALAFASNLFATMTPYASAQSAVWVASGYVTLEEWYRVGFVFFVFYLLLWTTVGAVWWKMLGLI
;
A
#
# COMPACT_ATOMS: atom_id res chain seq x y z
N VAL A 1 -12.83 -8.42 9.89
CA VAL A 1 -12.52 -7.77 11.18
C VAL A 1 -11.67 -6.52 10.99
N SER A 2 -10.49 -6.61 10.36
CA SER A 2 -9.62 -5.44 10.08
C SER A 2 -10.36 -4.28 9.43
N LEU A 3 -11.13 -4.55 8.36
CA LEU A 3 -11.91 -3.53 7.64
C LEU A 3 -12.83 -2.69 8.55
N ALA A 4 -13.46 -3.32 9.55
CA ALA A 4 -14.38 -2.62 10.47
C ALA A 4 -13.63 -1.84 11.56
N LEU A 5 -12.48 -2.37 12.01
CA LEU A 5 -11.71 -1.78 13.11
C LEU A 5 -10.75 -0.68 12.65
N THR A 6 -10.23 -0.74 11.43
CA THR A 6 -9.27 0.25 10.91
C THR A 6 -9.79 1.69 11.01
N PRO A 7 -11.03 2.03 10.58
CA PRO A 7 -11.56 3.39 10.75
C PRO A 7 -11.65 3.83 12.21
N ILE A 8 -12.02 2.91 13.11
CA ILE A 8 -12.13 3.18 14.56
C ILE A 8 -10.75 3.52 15.12
N VAL A 9 -9.74 2.69 14.82
CA VAL A 9 -8.36 2.92 15.28
C VAL A 9 -7.82 4.25 14.74
N VAL A 10 -7.99 4.55 13.45
CA VAL A 10 -7.58 5.86 12.89
C VAL A 10 -8.27 7.00 13.63
N SER A 11 -9.58 6.91 13.87
CA SER A 11 -10.35 7.98 14.53
C SER A 11 -9.96 8.23 15.99
N LEU A 12 -9.35 7.23 16.65
CA LEU A 12 -8.82 7.37 18.01
C LEU A 12 -7.42 7.98 18.01
N VAL A 13 -6.56 7.63 17.05
CA VAL A 13 -5.17 8.12 16.96
C VAL A 13 -5.08 9.51 16.31
N LEU A 14 -5.94 9.78 15.34
CA LEU A 14 -6.09 11.04 14.62
C LEU A 14 -7.58 11.43 14.59
N PRO A 15 -8.13 11.94 15.70
CA PRO A 15 -9.53 12.35 15.74
C PRO A 15 -9.77 13.50 14.76
N PRO A 16 -10.84 13.45 13.96
CA PRO A 16 -11.16 14.55 13.06
C PRO A 16 -11.52 15.80 13.88
N GLY A 17 -11.02 16.95 13.43
CA GLY A 17 -11.31 18.24 14.09
C GLY A 17 -12.80 18.60 14.10
N LEU A 18 -13.54 18.18 13.07
CA LEU A 18 -14.99 18.37 12.93
C LEU A 18 -15.70 17.02 12.93
N LYS A 19 -16.48 16.74 13.99
CA LYS A 19 -17.22 15.48 14.18
C LYS A 19 -18.69 15.54 13.75
N LYS A 20 -19.26 16.75 13.66
CA LYS A 20 -20.66 16.97 13.29
C LYS A 20 -20.76 18.11 12.30
N THR A 21 -21.41 17.85 11.18
CA THR A 21 -21.67 18.83 10.14
C THR A 21 -23.15 18.76 9.72
N PRO A 22 -24.09 19.13 10.61
CA PRO A 22 -25.53 18.95 10.38
C PRO A 22 -26.05 19.74 9.16
N LYS A 23 -25.36 20.82 8.78
CA LYS A 23 -25.64 21.63 7.59
C LYS A 23 -24.93 21.14 6.32
N ALA A 24 -24.14 20.07 6.37
CA ALA A 24 -23.42 19.57 5.19
C ALA A 24 -24.35 19.16 4.04
N PRO A 25 -25.47 18.44 4.26
CA PRO A 25 -26.37 18.08 3.17
C PRO A 25 -27.00 19.29 2.48
N SER A 26 -27.43 20.29 3.27
CA SER A 26 -28.02 21.52 2.72
C SER A 26 -26.98 22.35 1.99
N ALA A 27 -25.79 22.52 2.55
CA ALA A 27 -24.69 23.25 1.92
C ALA A 27 -24.19 22.57 0.63
N ALA A 28 -24.14 21.24 0.60
CA ALA A 28 -23.79 20.48 -0.61
C ALA A 28 -24.82 20.68 -1.72
N ARG A 29 -26.13 20.66 -1.39
CA ARG A 29 -27.20 20.94 -2.35
C ARG A 29 -27.13 22.37 -2.88
N GLU A 30 -26.88 23.35 -2.02
CA GLU A 30 -26.71 24.75 -2.41
C GLU A 30 -25.51 24.92 -3.35
N LYS A 31 -24.35 24.34 -3.00
CA LYS A 31 -23.16 24.35 -3.86
C LYS A 31 -23.40 23.66 -5.20
N LEU A 32 -24.11 22.53 -5.23
CA LEU A 32 -24.45 21.83 -6.47
C LEU A 32 -25.33 22.70 -7.38
N VAL A 33 -26.32 23.42 -6.83
CA VAL A 33 -27.13 24.37 -7.60
C VAL A 33 -26.28 25.50 -8.17
N HIS A 34 -25.33 26.03 -7.38
CA HIS A 34 -24.40 27.07 -7.84
C HIS A 34 -23.41 26.60 -8.90
N MET A 35 -23.00 25.33 -8.90
CA MET A 35 -22.12 24.76 -9.93
C MET A 35 -22.80 24.66 -11.30
N GLY A 36 -24.13 24.51 -11.33
CA GLY A 36 -24.91 24.42 -12.57
C GLY A 36 -24.89 23.01 -13.21
N PRO A 37 -25.36 22.89 -14.46
CA PRO A 37 -25.39 21.61 -15.15
C PRO A 37 -23.99 21.14 -15.55
N VAL A 38 -23.81 19.82 -15.63
CA VAL A 38 -22.52 19.20 -16.00
C VAL A 38 -22.07 19.67 -17.39
N THR A 39 -20.86 20.21 -17.46
CA THR A 39 -20.29 20.78 -18.69
C THR A 39 -19.90 19.68 -19.68
N HIS A 40 -19.63 20.09 -20.93
CA HIS A 40 -19.16 19.16 -21.96
C HIS A 40 -17.81 18.54 -21.59
N GLU A 41 -16.89 19.35 -21.06
CA GLU A 41 -15.57 18.91 -20.61
C GLU A 41 -15.67 17.92 -19.44
N GLU A 42 -16.54 18.18 -18.46
CA GLU A 42 -16.80 17.27 -17.34
C GLU A 42 -17.38 15.93 -17.80
N LYS A 43 -18.24 15.92 -18.82
CA LYS A 43 -18.78 14.68 -19.41
C LYS A 43 -17.69 13.87 -20.09
N ILE A 44 -16.83 14.51 -20.89
CA ILE A 44 -15.70 13.84 -21.53
C ILE A 44 -14.78 13.25 -20.46
N PHE A 45 -14.40 14.05 -19.46
CA PHE A 45 -13.59 13.60 -18.35
C PHE A 45 -14.21 12.38 -17.66
N GLY A 46 -15.51 12.46 -17.32
CA GLY A 46 -16.23 11.35 -16.68
C GLY A 46 -16.22 10.06 -17.51
N VAL A 47 -16.46 10.17 -18.83
CA VAL A 47 -16.44 9.01 -19.74
C VAL A 47 -15.04 8.39 -19.80
N VAL A 48 -13.99 9.21 -19.90
CA VAL A 48 -12.60 8.71 -19.93
C VAL A 48 -12.26 7.99 -18.63
N ILE A 49 -12.59 8.56 -17.47
CA ILE A 49 -12.35 7.93 -16.16
C ILE A 49 -13.12 6.62 -16.03
N ILE A 50 -14.39 6.57 -16.42
CA ILE A 50 -15.19 5.33 -16.40
C ILE A 50 -14.56 4.27 -17.29
N GLY A 51 -14.11 4.65 -18.49
CA GLY A 51 -13.40 3.75 -19.41
C GLY A 51 -12.11 3.20 -18.79
N MET A 52 -11.29 4.05 -18.18
CA MET A 52 -10.07 3.64 -17.48
C MET A 52 -10.36 2.68 -16.33
N VAL A 53 -11.37 2.97 -15.50
CA VAL A 53 -11.78 2.09 -14.40
C VAL A 53 -12.26 0.74 -14.93
N GLY A 54 -13.02 0.71 -16.03
CA GLY A 54 -13.42 -0.52 -16.70
C GLY A 54 -12.22 -1.34 -17.18
N LEU A 55 -11.24 -0.70 -17.81
CA LEU A 55 -10.01 -1.34 -18.26
C LEU A 55 -9.16 -1.88 -17.09
N TRP A 56 -9.08 -1.15 -15.97
CA TRP A 56 -8.37 -1.65 -14.78
C TRP A 56 -9.10 -2.81 -14.11
N ALA A 57 -10.43 -2.77 -14.04
CA ALA A 57 -11.22 -3.88 -13.51
C ALA A 57 -11.09 -5.15 -14.37
N GLY A 58 -10.97 -4.98 -15.68
CA GLY A 58 -10.73 -6.06 -16.65
C GLY A 58 -9.26 -6.32 -16.96
N ALA A 59 -8.29 -5.80 -16.21
CA ALA A 59 -6.88 -5.88 -16.60
C ALA A 59 -6.37 -7.32 -16.75
N SER A 60 -6.92 -8.27 -15.99
CA SER A 60 -6.61 -9.69 -16.09
C SER A 60 -7.23 -10.40 -17.30
N THR A 61 -8.29 -9.83 -17.91
CA THR A 61 -8.96 -10.41 -19.08
C THR A 61 -8.53 -9.74 -20.39
N VAL A 62 -8.25 -8.44 -20.34
CA VAL A 62 -7.85 -7.64 -21.52
C VAL A 62 -6.32 -7.62 -21.68
N GLU A 63 -5.56 -8.10 -20.69
CA GLU A 63 -4.09 -8.16 -20.67
C GLU A 63 -3.39 -6.82 -20.94
N ILE A 64 -4.10 -5.70 -20.72
CA ILE A 64 -3.54 -4.35 -20.86
C ILE A 64 -2.84 -3.96 -19.55
N PRO A 65 -1.54 -3.63 -19.59
CA PRO A 65 -0.83 -3.16 -18.40
C PRO A 65 -1.49 -1.90 -17.83
N PRO A 66 -1.65 -1.78 -16.49
CA PRO A 66 -2.31 -0.62 -15.88
C PRO A 66 -1.73 0.74 -16.26
N VAL A 67 -0.42 0.80 -16.52
CA VAL A 67 0.28 2.02 -16.99
C VAL A 67 -0.17 2.43 -18.39
N VAL A 68 -0.44 1.48 -19.28
CA VAL A 68 -0.91 1.75 -20.65
C VAL A 68 -2.32 2.33 -20.60
N THR A 69 -3.19 1.80 -19.74
CA THR A 69 -4.53 2.37 -19.49
C THR A 69 -4.44 3.82 -19.02
N ALA A 70 -3.54 4.13 -18.07
CA ALA A 70 -3.35 5.48 -17.56
C ALA A 70 -2.86 6.46 -18.66
N LEU A 71 -1.84 6.06 -19.43
CA LEU A 71 -1.30 6.87 -20.52
C LEU A 71 -2.31 7.06 -21.66
N SER A 72 -3.12 6.04 -21.96
CA SER A 72 -4.18 6.14 -22.98
C SER A 72 -5.25 7.13 -22.56
N GLY A 73 -5.71 7.07 -21.30
CA GLY A 73 -6.65 8.04 -20.77
C GLY A 73 -6.11 9.47 -20.81
N LEU A 74 -4.85 9.66 -20.41
CA LEU A 74 -4.17 10.95 -20.49
C LEU A 74 -4.10 11.48 -21.94
N ALA A 75 -3.75 10.61 -22.89
CA ALA A 75 -3.70 10.96 -24.31
C ALA A 75 -5.08 11.37 -24.84
N VAL A 76 -6.15 10.66 -24.47
CA VAL A 76 -7.51 11.04 -24.85
C VAL A 76 -7.88 12.41 -24.28
N LEU A 77 -7.57 12.68 -23.00
CA LEU A 77 -7.87 13.97 -22.37
C LEU A 77 -7.13 15.14 -23.04
N PHE A 78 -5.88 14.93 -23.48
CA PHE A 78 -5.15 15.90 -24.29
C PHE A 78 -5.79 16.11 -25.66
N LEU A 79 -6.14 15.03 -26.36
CA LEU A 79 -6.77 15.11 -27.69
C LEU A 79 -8.13 15.80 -27.65
N THR A 80 -8.88 15.64 -26.57
CA THR A 80 -10.18 16.31 -26.38
C THR A 80 -10.05 17.75 -25.89
N GLY A 81 -8.84 18.23 -25.57
CA GLY A 81 -8.58 19.57 -25.05
C GLY A 81 -9.06 19.81 -23.62
N VAL A 82 -9.49 18.76 -22.91
CA VAL A 82 -9.97 18.83 -21.52
C VAL A 82 -8.81 19.06 -20.57
N LEU A 83 -7.63 18.53 -20.92
CA LEU A 83 -6.39 18.74 -20.19
C LEU A 83 -5.42 19.48 -21.09
N ARG A 84 -4.69 20.46 -20.55
CA ARG A 84 -3.62 21.15 -21.27
C ARG A 84 -2.27 20.71 -20.72
N TRP A 85 -1.24 20.69 -21.56
CA TRP A 85 0.09 20.28 -21.14
C TRP A 85 0.63 21.18 -20.02
N GLU A 86 0.32 22.48 -20.07
CA GLU A 86 0.73 23.46 -19.08
C GLU A 86 0.19 23.11 -17.69
N ASP A 87 -1.04 22.58 -17.60
CA ASP A 87 -1.66 22.16 -16.35
C ASP A 87 -0.91 20.96 -15.74
N CYS A 88 -0.49 20.01 -16.58
CA CYS A 88 0.35 18.87 -16.15
C CYS A 88 1.75 19.32 -15.73
N ALA A 89 2.39 20.18 -16.53
CA ALA A 89 3.73 20.68 -16.25
C ALA A 89 3.78 21.50 -14.96
N ALA A 90 2.72 22.26 -14.67
CA ALA A 90 2.61 23.06 -13.46
C ALA A 90 2.26 22.25 -12.19
N ASN A 91 1.87 20.97 -12.32
CA ASN A 91 1.47 20.13 -11.19
C ASN A 91 2.67 19.66 -10.35
N LYS A 92 3.14 20.54 -9.47
CA LYS A 92 4.31 20.31 -8.59
C LYS A 92 4.16 19.08 -7.72
N GLU A 93 2.95 18.76 -7.26
CA GLU A 93 2.70 17.60 -6.41
C GLU A 93 2.97 16.30 -7.16
N ALA A 94 2.41 16.16 -8.38
CA ALA A 94 2.65 14.99 -9.22
C ALA A 94 4.14 14.78 -9.56
N TRP A 95 4.84 15.86 -9.93
CA TRP A 95 6.28 15.82 -10.19
C TRP A 95 7.09 15.49 -8.94
N GLY A 96 6.72 16.07 -7.80
CA GLY A 96 7.35 15.81 -6.51
C GLY A 96 7.23 14.35 -6.11
N THR A 97 6.04 13.75 -6.26
CA THR A 97 5.83 12.31 -6.03
C THR A 97 6.66 11.47 -7.00
N TYR A 98 6.64 11.79 -8.31
CA TYR A 98 7.40 11.05 -9.33
C TYR A 98 8.90 11.02 -9.03
N VAL A 99 9.51 12.19 -8.78
CA VAL A 99 10.94 12.30 -8.47
C VAL A 99 11.26 11.56 -7.18
N SER A 100 10.54 11.84 -6.09
CA SER A 100 10.80 11.23 -4.78
C SER A 100 10.69 9.71 -4.84
N PHE A 101 9.64 9.18 -5.47
CA PHE A 101 9.42 7.75 -5.59
C PHE A 101 10.46 7.07 -6.49
N SER A 102 10.84 7.71 -7.61
CA SER A 102 11.86 7.19 -8.51
C SER A 102 13.23 7.04 -7.84
N CYS A 103 13.65 8.05 -7.05
CA CYS A 103 14.90 8.01 -6.30
C CYS A 103 14.89 6.85 -5.28
N LEU A 104 13.82 6.73 -4.50
CA LEU A 104 13.75 5.73 -3.46
C LEU A 104 13.65 4.30 -4.03
N VAL A 105 12.90 4.10 -5.12
CA VAL A 105 12.85 2.81 -5.84
C VAL A 105 14.22 2.47 -6.43
N GLY A 106 14.93 3.45 -6.99
CA GLY A 106 16.29 3.29 -7.49
C GLY A 106 17.27 2.83 -6.40
N MET A 107 17.22 3.44 -5.22
CA MET A 107 18.04 3.05 -4.06
C MET A 107 17.72 1.61 -3.60
N ALA A 108 16.44 1.25 -3.49
CA ALA A 108 16.02 -0.09 -3.11
C ALA A 108 16.51 -1.15 -4.12
N SER A 109 16.49 -0.85 -5.42
CA SER A 109 17.04 -1.72 -6.47
C SER A 109 18.54 -1.96 -6.29
N MET A 110 19.31 -0.92 -5.93
CA MET A 110 20.74 -1.06 -5.68
C MET A 110 21.05 -1.90 -4.43
N LEU A 111 20.28 -1.78 -3.36
CA LEU A 111 20.43 -2.65 -2.18
C LEU A 111 20.27 -4.13 -2.52
N ASN A 112 19.29 -4.44 -3.39
CA ASN A 112 19.10 -5.80 -3.87
C ASN A 112 20.27 -6.25 -4.76
N LYS A 113 20.71 -5.41 -5.71
CA LYS A 113 21.82 -5.71 -6.63
C LYS A 113 23.15 -5.92 -5.92
N LEU A 114 23.41 -5.18 -4.84
CA LEU A 114 24.62 -5.31 -4.02
C LEU A 114 24.58 -6.52 -3.08
N GLY A 115 23.47 -7.28 -3.05
CA GLY A 115 23.34 -8.49 -2.24
C GLY A 115 23.03 -8.25 -0.76
N VAL A 116 22.70 -7.01 -0.37
CA VAL A 116 22.35 -6.67 1.02
C VAL A 116 21.13 -7.48 1.48
N VAL A 117 20.14 -7.61 0.60
CA VAL A 117 18.93 -8.42 0.84
C VAL A 117 19.27 -9.88 1.13
N LYS A 118 20.12 -10.48 0.29
CA LYS A 118 20.58 -11.86 0.47
C LYS A 118 21.34 -12.01 1.79
N TRP A 119 22.24 -11.08 2.10
CA TRP A 119 23.00 -11.07 3.34
C TRP A 119 22.11 -11.00 4.58
N ILE A 120 21.06 -10.17 4.57
CA ILE A 120 20.07 -10.08 5.64
C ILE A 120 19.36 -11.43 5.82
N ALA A 121 18.83 -12.02 4.74
CA ALA A 121 18.13 -13.30 4.82
C ALA A 121 19.03 -14.42 5.37
N THR A 122 20.29 -14.51 4.93
CA THR A 122 21.24 -15.49 5.45
C THR A 122 21.59 -15.25 6.93
N SER A 123 21.71 -13.99 7.34
CA SER A 123 22.00 -13.63 8.74
C SER A 123 20.84 -14.02 9.65
N ILE A 124 19.61 -13.73 9.24
CA ILE A 124 18.40 -14.12 9.98
C ILE A 124 18.32 -15.64 10.10
N THR A 125 18.53 -16.37 9.01
CA THR A 125 18.54 -17.84 9.00
C THR A 125 19.54 -18.38 10.02
N SER A 126 20.77 -17.86 10.02
CA SER A 126 21.83 -18.31 10.94
C SER A 126 21.48 -18.10 12.42
N VAL A 127 20.82 -16.98 12.75
CA VAL A 127 20.39 -16.67 14.12
C VAL A 127 19.29 -17.64 14.55
N ILE A 128 18.31 -17.90 13.69
CA ILE A 128 17.20 -18.81 13.98
C ILE A 128 17.72 -20.24 14.18
N THR A 129 18.60 -20.72 13.30
CA THR A 129 19.18 -22.06 13.41
C THR A 129 20.10 -22.17 14.62
N GLY A 130 20.90 -21.14 14.91
CA GLY A 130 21.81 -21.12 16.06
C GLY A 130 21.07 -21.10 17.41
N ALA A 131 19.92 -20.44 17.47
CA ALA A 131 19.07 -20.37 18.66
C ALA A 131 18.18 -21.61 18.85
N SER A 132 18.18 -22.57 17.92
CA SER A 132 17.35 -23.79 17.97
C SER A 132 15.87 -23.49 18.24
N LEU A 133 15.35 -22.42 17.64
CA LEU A 133 13.96 -22.01 17.83
C LEU A 133 13.01 -23.07 17.28
N SER A 134 11.94 -23.37 18.04
CA SER A 134 10.83 -24.16 17.52
C SER A 134 10.06 -23.40 16.44
N THR A 135 9.27 -24.11 15.65
CA THR A 135 8.56 -23.59 14.47
C THR A 135 7.75 -22.32 14.74
N ILE A 136 7.01 -22.27 15.85
CA ILE A 136 6.11 -21.14 16.16
C ILE A 136 6.92 -19.86 16.47
N PRO A 137 7.87 -19.83 17.42
CA PRO A 137 8.75 -18.68 17.61
C PRO A 137 9.49 -18.25 16.34
N ALA A 138 10.01 -19.22 15.56
CA ALA A 138 10.72 -18.92 14.31
C ALA A 138 9.80 -18.22 13.30
N PHE A 139 8.56 -18.69 13.14
CA PHE A 139 7.54 -18.04 12.30
C PHE A 139 7.33 -16.57 12.67
N PHE A 140 7.11 -16.28 13.96
CA PHE A 140 6.88 -14.91 14.41
C PHE A 140 8.09 -14.01 14.19
N VAL A 141 9.31 -14.51 14.45
CA VAL A 141 10.55 -13.77 14.20
C VAL A 141 10.68 -13.45 12.71
N ILE A 142 10.51 -14.44 11.83
CA ILE A 142 10.62 -14.25 10.38
C ILE A 142 9.56 -13.25 9.89
N LEU A 143 8.31 -13.39 10.34
CA LEU A 143 7.20 -12.53 9.93
C LEU A 143 7.41 -11.06 10.38
N VAL A 144 7.81 -10.84 11.62
CA VAL A 144 8.07 -9.50 12.15
C VAL A 144 9.26 -8.85 11.43
N LEU A 145 10.33 -9.61 11.20
CA LEU A 145 11.49 -9.11 10.45
C LEU A 145 11.13 -8.77 9.01
N TYR A 146 10.32 -9.60 8.35
CA TYR A 146 9.80 -9.30 7.01
C TYR A 146 9.09 -7.94 6.99
N TRP A 147 8.22 -7.67 7.96
CA TRP A 147 7.59 -6.35 8.08
C TRP A 147 8.55 -5.22 8.37
N LEU A 148 9.45 -5.38 9.34
CA LEU A 148 10.38 -4.32 9.73
C LEU A 148 11.35 -3.97 8.60
N LEU A 149 11.73 -4.93 7.77
CA LEU A 149 12.53 -4.66 6.58
C LEU A 149 11.81 -3.73 5.61
N HIS A 150 10.49 -3.58 5.67
CA HIS A 150 9.80 -2.62 4.83
C HIS A 150 10.19 -1.16 5.13
N TYR A 151 10.72 -0.84 6.32
CA TYR A 151 11.29 0.48 6.59
C TYR A 151 12.45 0.85 5.66
N VAL A 152 13.17 -0.14 5.09
CA VAL A 152 14.27 0.12 4.15
C VAL A 152 13.86 -0.05 2.68
N PHE A 153 12.57 -0.29 2.40
CA PHE A 153 12.02 -0.38 1.05
C PHE A 153 11.01 0.73 0.80
N ALA A 154 11.11 1.34 -0.37
CA ALA A 154 10.17 2.38 -0.81
C ALA A 154 9.09 1.90 -1.75
N SER A 155 8.87 0.59 -1.81
CA SER A 155 7.83 0.01 -2.64
C SER A 155 7.48 -1.38 -2.14
N GLN A 156 6.18 -1.63 -1.93
CA GLN A 156 5.65 -2.97 -1.68
C GLN A 156 6.11 -3.95 -2.77
N VAL A 157 6.06 -3.54 -4.04
CA VAL A 157 6.46 -4.38 -5.17
C VAL A 157 7.95 -4.70 -5.10
N ALA A 158 8.80 -3.71 -4.80
CA ALA A 158 10.24 -3.93 -4.68
C ALA A 158 10.58 -4.86 -3.51
N HIS A 159 9.90 -4.68 -2.37
CA HIS A 159 10.04 -5.54 -1.20
C HIS A 159 9.65 -6.98 -1.54
N VAL A 160 8.45 -7.21 -2.07
CA VAL A 160 7.95 -8.54 -2.43
C VAL A 160 8.89 -9.21 -3.44
N SER A 161 9.30 -8.48 -4.49
CA SER A 161 10.18 -9.01 -5.53
C SER A 161 11.56 -9.43 -5.01
N SER A 162 12.02 -8.83 -3.90
CA SER A 162 13.36 -9.09 -3.35
C SER A 162 13.36 -10.06 -2.17
N LEU A 163 12.33 -10.02 -1.33
CA LEU A 163 12.33 -10.68 -0.02
C LEU A 163 11.30 -11.80 0.11
N TYR A 164 10.22 -11.81 -0.69
CA TYR A 164 9.13 -12.76 -0.49
C TYR A 164 9.60 -14.21 -0.61
N GLN A 165 10.28 -14.56 -1.71
CA GLN A 165 10.75 -15.92 -1.94
C GLN A 165 11.80 -16.37 -0.90
N PRO A 166 12.87 -15.60 -0.60
CA PRO A 166 13.80 -15.97 0.46
C PRO A 166 13.13 -16.18 1.83
N PHE A 167 12.19 -15.32 2.21
CA PHE A 167 11.49 -15.44 3.49
C PHE A 167 10.52 -16.61 3.53
N LEU A 168 9.85 -16.90 2.41
CA LEU A 168 9.02 -18.09 2.29
C LEU A 168 9.85 -19.34 2.51
N LEU A 169 11.00 -19.47 1.83
CA LEU A 169 11.90 -20.61 2.01
C LEU A 169 12.38 -20.74 3.47
N MET A 170 12.68 -19.64 4.15
CA MET A 170 13.02 -19.67 5.57
C MET A 170 11.86 -20.20 6.44
N MET A 171 10.62 -19.78 6.18
CA MET A 171 9.44 -20.28 6.91
C MET A 171 9.24 -21.78 6.70
N LEU A 172 9.37 -22.27 5.46
CA LEU A 172 9.23 -23.69 5.15
C LEU A 172 10.34 -24.52 5.83
N GLN A 173 11.57 -24.02 5.83
CA GLN A 173 12.72 -24.71 6.42
C GLN A 173 12.58 -24.91 7.94
N VAL A 174 11.90 -24.00 8.65
CA VAL A 174 11.63 -24.13 10.10
C VAL A 174 10.33 -24.90 10.40
N GLY A 175 9.70 -25.48 9.37
CA GLY A 175 8.54 -26.36 9.50
C GLY A 175 7.18 -25.65 9.50
N VAL A 176 7.10 -24.40 9.08
CA VAL A 176 5.80 -23.72 8.89
C VAL A 176 5.07 -24.38 7.71
N PRO A 177 3.78 -24.75 7.85
CA PRO A 177 3.03 -25.32 6.73
C PRO A 177 2.93 -24.35 5.54
N ASP A 178 2.94 -24.89 4.32
CA ASP A 178 3.07 -24.13 3.07
C ASP A 178 2.03 -23.01 2.92
N VAL A 179 0.75 -23.34 3.08
CA VAL A 179 -0.36 -22.39 2.87
C VAL A 179 -0.32 -21.24 3.88
N PRO A 180 -0.21 -21.50 5.20
CA PRO A 180 0.04 -20.45 6.20
C PRO A 180 1.25 -19.57 5.91
N ALA A 181 2.38 -20.13 5.46
CA ALA A 181 3.59 -19.35 5.16
C ALA A 181 3.35 -18.38 3.98
N VAL A 182 2.75 -18.88 2.90
CA VAL A 182 2.40 -18.08 1.72
C VAL A 182 1.44 -16.95 2.10
N PHE A 183 0.36 -17.28 2.83
CA PHE A 183 -0.64 -16.30 3.22
C PHE A 183 -0.12 -15.28 4.24
N ALA A 184 0.68 -15.70 5.22
CA ALA A 184 1.26 -14.79 6.20
C ALA A 184 2.10 -13.71 5.51
N LEU A 185 3.00 -14.10 4.61
CA LEU A 185 3.82 -13.16 3.86
C LEU A 185 3.00 -12.31 2.88
N ALA A 186 1.98 -12.89 2.23
CA ALA A 186 1.13 -12.15 1.29
C ALA A 186 0.31 -11.06 2.00
N PHE A 187 -0.32 -11.40 3.12
CA PHE A 187 -1.05 -10.42 3.93
C PHE A 187 -0.12 -9.39 4.55
N ALA A 188 1.03 -9.83 5.08
CA ALA A 188 2.05 -8.92 5.56
C ALA A 188 2.44 -7.89 4.49
N SER A 189 2.60 -8.35 3.25
CA SER A 189 2.97 -7.49 2.13
C SER A 189 1.91 -6.46 1.74
N ASN A 190 0.68 -6.57 2.21
CA ASN A 190 -0.34 -5.55 1.99
C ASN A 190 -0.46 -4.59 3.19
N LEU A 191 -0.24 -5.11 4.39
CA LEU A 191 -0.48 -4.41 5.65
C LEU A 191 0.65 -3.43 6.00
N PHE A 192 1.89 -3.70 5.60
CA PHE A 192 3.02 -2.78 5.86
C PHE A 192 2.95 -1.46 5.08
N ALA A 193 1.94 -1.27 4.22
CA ALA A 193 1.68 -0.04 3.47
C ALA A 193 1.49 1.18 4.38
N THR A 194 1.06 0.96 5.62
CA THR A 194 0.82 2.01 6.61
C THR A 194 2.08 2.43 7.36
N MET A 195 3.20 1.71 7.24
CA MET A 195 4.36 1.88 8.13
C MET A 195 5.18 3.14 7.83
N THR A 196 5.41 3.42 6.55
CA THR A 196 6.23 4.56 6.11
C THR A 196 5.49 5.38 5.03
N PRO A 197 5.79 6.67 4.91
CA PRO A 197 5.19 7.54 3.89
C PRO A 197 5.51 7.08 2.46
N TYR A 198 6.60 6.34 2.29
CA TYR A 198 7.07 5.80 1.01
C TYR A 198 6.82 4.30 0.86
N ALA A 199 6.10 3.65 1.78
CA ALA A 199 5.84 2.21 1.70
C ALA A 199 5.17 1.80 0.38
N SER A 200 4.36 2.71 -0.17
CA SER A 200 3.58 2.47 -1.38
C SER A 200 3.34 3.75 -2.18
N ALA A 201 2.97 3.60 -3.45
CA ALA A 201 2.58 4.73 -4.29
C ALA A 201 1.38 5.48 -3.70
N GLN A 202 0.44 4.75 -3.09
CA GLN A 202 -0.73 5.32 -2.42
C GLN A 202 -0.32 6.17 -1.22
N SER A 203 0.59 5.68 -0.38
CA SER A 203 1.11 6.40 0.79
C SER A 203 1.83 7.68 0.38
N ALA A 204 2.62 7.62 -0.70
CA ALA A 204 3.35 8.77 -1.21
C ALA A 204 2.42 9.89 -1.69
N VAL A 205 1.30 9.55 -2.34
CA VAL A 205 0.28 10.52 -2.76
C VAL A 205 -0.37 11.21 -1.56
N TRP A 206 -0.70 10.47 -0.51
CA TRP A 206 -1.29 11.06 0.70
C TRP A 206 -0.34 12.05 1.38
N VAL A 207 0.94 11.73 1.50
CA VAL A 207 1.91 12.61 2.14
C VAL A 207 2.20 13.84 1.27
N ALA A 208 2.23 13.69 -0.05
CA ALA A 208 2.40 14.79 -0.98
C ALA A 208 1.26 15.81 -0.93
N SER A 209 0.05 15.41 -0.53
CA SER A 209 -1.11 16.31 -0.39
C SER A 209 -0.98 17.36 0.71
N GLY A 210 -0.01 17.21 1.62
CA GLY A 210 0.24 18.16 2.71
C GLY A 210 -0.78 18.11 3.86
N TYR A 211 -1.79 17.22 3.81
CA TYR A 211 -2.80 17.09 4.87
C TYR A 211 -2.34 16.30 6.10
N VAL A 212 -1.26 15.52 5.99
CA VAL A 212 -0.73 14.68 7.08
C VAL A 212 0.77 14.94 7.22
N THR A 213 1.23 15.27 8.42
CA THR A 213 2.66 15.45 8.70
C THR A 213 3.39 14.12 8.75
N LEU A 214 4.72 14.14 8.53
CA LEU A 214 5.54 12.93 8.65
C LEU A 214 5.47 12.31 10.05
N GLU A 215 5.44 13.15 11.09
CA GLU A 215 5.32 12.71 12.48
C GLU A 215 4.00 11.95 12.71
N GLU A 216 2.88 12.53 12.28
CA GLU A 216 1.57 11.87 12.38
C GLU A 216 1.55 10.55 11.61
N TRP A 217 2.15 10.51 10.42
CA TRP A 217 2.22 9.30 9.62
C TRP A 217 2.97 8.18 10.33
N TYR A 218 4.18 8.45 10.85
CA TYR A 218 4.96 7.43 11.55
C TYR A 218 4.29 6.99 12.86
N ARG A 219 3.66 7.92 13.59
CA ARG A 219 2.91 7.59 14.80
C ARG A 219 1.75 6.64 14.49
N VAL A 220 0.93 6.97 13.50
CA VAL A 220 -0.20 6.14 13.06
C VAL A 220 0.30 4.81 12.50
N GLY A 221 1.35 4.85 11.67
CA GLY A 221 1.94 3.67 11.06
C GLY A 221 2.45 2.67 12.08
N PHE A 222 3.09 3.12 13.15
CA PHE A 222 3.52 2.26 14.26
C PHE A 222 2.32 1.65 15.00
N VAL A 223 1.28 2.43 15.29
CA VAL A 223 0.05 1.91 15.92
C VAL A 223 -0.58 0.83 15.03
N PHE A 224 -0.67 1.06 13.71
CA PHE A 224 -1.21 0.09 12.77
C PHE A 224 -0.34 -1.14 12.59
N PHE A 225 0.98 -1.00 12.64
CA PHE A 225 1.90 -2.14 12.67
C PHE A 225 1.58 -3.07 13.84
N VAL A 226 1.53 -2.54 15.07
CA VAL A 226 1.20 -3.35 16.26
C VAL A 226 -0.21 -3.92 16.18
N PHE A 227 -1.19 -3.09 15.82
CA PHE A 227 -2.59 -3.49 15.71
C PHE A 227 -2.80 -4.61 14.68
N TYR A 228 -2.26 -4.46 13.47
CA TYR A 228 -2.38 -5.50 12.44
C TYR A 228 -1.57 -6.74 12.81
N LEU A 229 -0.40 -6.61 13.44
CA LEU A 229 0.38 -7.77 13.87
C LEU A 229 -0.47 -8.64 14.78
N LEU A 230 -1.02 -8.04 15.83
CA LEU A 230 -1.84 -8.72 16.82
C LEU A 230 -3.11 -9.28 16.20
N LEU A 231 -3.83 -8.47 15.43
CA LEU A 231 -5.10 -8.89 14.84
C LEU A 231 -4.94 -10.08 13.90
N TRP A 232 -3.97 -10.02 12.99
CA TRP A 232 -3.78 -11.07 11.98
C TRP A 232 -3.13 -12.32 12.55
N THR A 233 -2.26 -12.21 13.55
CA THR A 233 -1.65 -13.40 14.18
C THR A 233 -2.54 -14.05 15.23
N THR A 234 -3.53 -13.35 15.78
CA THR A 234 -4.48 -13.93 16.76
C THR A 234 -5.80 -14.33 16.10
N VAL A 235 -6.61 -13.37 15.68
CA VAL A 235 -7.91 -13.61 15.04
C VAL A 235 -7.74 -14.33 13.71
N GLY A 236 -6.69 -13.99 12.95
CA GLY A 236 -6.36 -14.71 11.71
C GLY A 236 -5.96 -16.16 11.97
N ALA A 237 -5.21 -16.46 13.04
CA ALA A 237 -4.87 -17.84 13.41
C ALA A 237 -6.12 -18.65 13.81
N VAL A 238 -7.03 -18.06 14.61
CA VAL A 238 -8.32 -18.71 14.94
C VAL A 238 -9.10 -19.02 13.66
N TRP A 239 -9.15 -18.07 12.73
CA TRP A 239 -9.81 -18.26 11.44
C TRP A 239 -9.17 -19.37 10.60
N TRP A 240 -7.84 -19.41 10.51
CA TRP A 240 -7.13 -20.48 9.79
C TRP A 240 -7.36 -21.85 10.42
N LYS A 241 -7.42 -21.94 11.74
CA LYS A 241 -7.77 -23.18 12.44
C LYS A 241 -9.19 -23.65 12.10
N MET A 242 -10.16 -22.73 12.04
CA MET A 242 -11.54 -23.06 11.62
C MET A 242 -11.61 -23.55 10.18
N LEU A 243 -10.72 -23.08 9.31
CA LEU A 243 -10.60 -23.52 7.92
C LEU A 243 -9.74 -24.80 7.75
N GLY A 244 -9.14 -25.33 8.82
CA GLY A 244 -8.25 -26.50 8.76
C GLY A 244 -6.90 -26.23 8.09
N LEU A 245 -6.46 -24.98 8.05
CA LEU A 245 -5.15 -24.58 7.47
C LEU A 245 -4.00 -24.70 8.47
N ILE A 246 -4.31 -24.69 9.78
CA ILE A 246 -3.40 -24.92 10.91
C ILE A 246 -4.08 -25.73 12.02
#